data_AF-A0A172E6V7-F1
#
_entry.id   AF-A0A172E6V7-F1
#
_cell.length_a   1.000
_cell.length_b   1.000
_cell.length_c   1.000
_cell.angle_alpha   90.00
_cell.angle_beta   90.00
_cell.angle_gamma   90.00
#
_symmetry.space_group_name_H-M   'P 1'
#
loop_
_entity.id
_entity.type
_entity.pdbx_description
1 polymer ?
#
loop_
_entity_poly.entity_id
_entity_poly.type
_entity_poly.pdbx_seq_one_letter_code
_entity_poly.pdbx_strand_id
1 'polypeptide(L)'
;NNPNQFRLDYALSREQENKKGGKMYIQDKVEEYADEIFQKLDAGAHIYFCGLKGMMPGIQEMLQTVCTQKGVEYDEWLKGLKAKKQWHVEVY
;
A
#
# COMPACT_ATOMS: atom_id res chain seq x y z
N ASN A 1 -7.55 22.97 12.04
CA ASN A 1 -6.35 22.49 11.33
C ASN A 1 -5.66 21.44 12.17
N ASN A 2 -5.63 20.19 11.71
CA ASN A 2 -5.00 19.07 12.42
C ASN A 2 -3.82 18.52 11.59
N PRO A 3 -2.73 19.29 11.43
CA PRO A 3 -1.63 18.91 10.54
C PRO A 3 -0.96 17.59 10.94
N ASN A 4 -1.09 17.16 12.20
CA ASN A 4 -0.50 15.92 12.71
C ASN A 4 -1.43 14.70 12.59
N GLN A 5 -2.64 14.85 12.05
CA GLN A 5 -3.62 13.77 11.90
C GLN A 5 -3.85 13.36 10.43
N PHE A 6 -3.20 14.04 9.49
CA PHE A 6 -3.38 13.79 8.07
C PHE A 6 -2.05 13.93 7.34
N ARG A 7 -1.65 12.88 6.62
CA ARG A 7 -0.52 12.89 5.69
C ARG A 7 -1.04 12.76 4.26
N LEU A 8 -0.45 13.54 3.36
CA LEU A 8 -0.73 13.49 1.93
C LEU A 8 0.57 13.26 1.18
N ASP A 9 0.58 12.19 0.38
CA ASP A 9 1.67 11.83 -0.51
C ASP A 9 1.16 11.81 -1.96
N TYR A 10 2.00 12.29 -2.89
CA TYR A 10 1.71 12.27 -4.32
C TYR A 10 2.65 11.31 -5.05
N ALA A 11 2.15 10.66 -6.10
CA ALA A 11 2.90 9.82 -7.02
C ALA A 11 2.65 10.28 -8.47
N LEU A 12 3.53 11.15 -8.97
CA LEU A 12 3.38 11.80 -10.27
C LEU A 12 4.27 11.12 -11.32
N SER A 13 3.76 10.06 -11.95
CA SER A 13 4.50 9.20 -12.88
C SER A 13 5.23 9.86 -14.06
N ARG A 14 4.92 11.13 -14.37
CA ARG A 14 5.55 11.90 -15.47
C ARG A 14 6.52 12.98 -14.98
N GLU A 15 6.61 13.20 -13.68
CA GLU A 15 7.37 14.28 -13.05
C GLU A 15 8.30 13.78 -11.93
N GLN A 16 8.08 12.55 -11.45
CA GLN A 16 8.81 11.94 -10.35
C GLN A 16 9.40 10.59 -10.77
N GLU A 17 10.61 10.33 -10.30
CA GLU A 17 11.32 9.07 -10.49
C GLU A 17 11.29 8.24 -9.20
N ASN A 18 11.09 6.92 -9.34
CA ASN A 18 11.22 5.98 -8.23
C ASN A 18 12.69 5.66 -7.94
N LYS A 19 12.95 4.89 -6.87
CA LYS A 19 14.31 4.48 -6.47
C LYS A 19 15.09 3.71 -7.55
N LYS A 20 14.40 3.17 -8.56
CA LYS A 20 14.97 2.40 -9.68
C LYS A 20 15.21 3.26 -10.92
N GLY A 21 14.97 4.58 -10.85
CA GLY A 21 15.09 5.51 -11.99
C GLY A 21 13.93 5.40 -13.00
N GLY A 22 12.85 4.71 -12.64
CA GLY A 22 11.64 4.59 -13.45
C GLY A 22 10.54 5.57 -13.00
N LYS A 23 9.37 5.49 -13.64
CA LYS A 23 8.22 6.33 -13.28
C LYS A 23 7.72 6.05 -11.86
N MET A 24 7.38 7.11 -11.12
CA MET A 24 6.73 7.00 -9.80
C MET A 24 5.24 6.64 -9.92
N TYR A 25 4.87 5.43 -9.55
CA TYR A 25 3.47 5.02 -9.37
C TYR A 25 3.13 4.85 -7.89
N ILE A 26 1.85 4.58 -7.61
CA ILE A 26 1.35 4.49 -6.23
C ILE A 26 2.02 3.36 -5.44
N GLN A 27 2.29 2.22 -6.08
CA GLN A 27 2.99 1.11 -5.43
C GLN A 27 4.41 1.50 -5.01
N ASP A 28 5.12 2.31 -5.80
CA ASP A 28 6.46 2.79 -5.46
C ASP A 28 6.41 3.74 -4.25
N LYS A 29 5.42 4.63 -4.20
CA LYS A 29 5.23 5.55 -3.08
C LYS A 29 4.85 4.83 -1.78
N VAL A 30 4.01 3.80 -1.88
CA VAL A 30 3.62 2.98 -0.72
C VAL A 30 4.81 2.16 -0.21
N GLU A 31 5.67 1.65 -1.09
CA GLU A 31 6.89 0.92 -0.72
C GLU A 31 7.82 1.76 0.17
N GLU A 32 7.91 3.07 -0.04
CA GLU A 32 8.74 3.98 0.77
C GLU A 32 8.34 4.01 2.25
N TYR A 33 7.09 3.74 2.57
CA TYR A 33 6.54 3.78 3.93
C TYR A 33 5.91 2.45 4.36
N ALA A 34 6.34 1.36 3.72
CA ALA A 34 5.71 0.05 3.92
C ALA A 34 5.74 -0.40 5.39
N ASP A 35 6.85 -0.14 6.09
CA ASP A 35 6.97 -0.47 7.53
C ASP A 35 5.88 0.19 8.38
N GLU A 36 5.63 1.47 8.17
CA GLU A 36 4.63 2.22 8.90
C GLU A 36 3.21 1.74 8.57
N ILE A 37 2.94 1.47 7.28
CA ILE A 37 1.63 0.99 6.84
C ILE A 37 1.31 -0.35 7.47
N PHE A 38 2.27 -1.29 7.48
CA PHE A 38 2.11 -2.59 8.12
C PHE A 38 1.88 -2.45 9.63
N GLN A 39 2.67 -1.62 10.32
CA GLN A 39 2.46 -1.35 11.75
C GLN A 39 1.07 -0.79 12.04
N LYS A 40 0.57 0.14 11.22
CA LYS A 40 -0.78 0.69 11.36
C LYS A 40 -1.85 -0.38 11.15
N LEU A 41 -1.70 -1.23 10.13
CA LEU A 41 -2.63 -2.32 9.84
C LEU A 41 -2.67 -3.34 10.98
N ASP A 42 -1.51 -3.70 11.52
CA ASP A 42 -1.42 -4.59 12.70
C ASP A 42 -2.09 -3.96 13.94
N ALA A 43 -1.98 -2.64 14.09
CA ALA A 43 -2.63 -1.87 15.15
C ALA A 43 -4.13 -1.60 14.92
N GLY A 44 -4.75 -2.13 13.87
CA GLY A 44 -6.19 -2.01 13.63
C GLY A 44 -6.61 -0.97 12.59
N ALA A 45 -5.68 -0.36 11.86
CA ALA A 45 -6.02 0.59 10.80
C ALA A 45 -6.76 -0.09 9.63
N HIS A 46 -7.49 0.72 8.86
CA HIS A 46 -8.22 0.29 7.66
C HIS A 46 -7.53 0.86 6.42
N ILE A 47 -7.47 0.07 5.36
CA ILE A 47 -6.93 0.48 4.06
C ILE A 47 -7.99 0.37 2.97
N TYR A 48 -8.05 1.41 2.13
CA TYR A 48 -9.03 1.56 1.07
C TYR A 48 -8.30 1.76 -0.27
N PHE A 49 -8.74 1.03 -1.29
CA PHE A 49 -8.24 1.14 -2.66
C PHE A 49 -9.40 1.47 -3.59
N CYS A 50 -9.25 2.55 -4.35
CA CYS A 50 -10.24 2.96 -5.35
C CYS A 50 -9.53 3.46 -6.62
N GLY A 51 -10.08 3.13 -7.79
CA GLY A 51 -9.56 3.55 -9.09
C GLY A 51 -9.67 2.47 -10.16
N LEU A 52 -8.76 2.52 -11.15
CA LEU A 52 -8.74 1.56 -12.25
C LEU A 52 -8.29 0.19 -11.78
N LYS A 53 -8.96 -0.87 -12.26
CA LYS A 53 -8.62 -2.27 -11.96
C LYS A 53 -7.14 -2.61 -12.22
N GLY A 54 -6.53 -1.96 -13.21
CA GLY A 54 -5.11 -2.12 -13.55
C GLY A 54 -4.12 -1.69 -12.47
N MET A 55 -4.54 -0.95 -11.43
CA MET A 55 -3.63 -0.53 -10.34
C MET A 55 -3.35 -1.66 -9.34
N MET A 56 -4.29 -2.58 -9.16
CA MET A 56 -4.22 -3.58 -8.08
C MET A 56 -3.06 -4.57 -8.21
N PRO A 57 -2.74 -5.11 -9.41
CA PRO A 57 -1.64 -6.07 -9.54
C PRO A 57 -0.31 -5.53 -9.01
N GLY A 58 0.06 -4.29 -9.37
CA GLY A 58 1.32 -3.68 -8.90
C GLY A 58 1.33 -3.40 -7.40
N ILE A 59 0.20 -3.05 -6.80
CA ILE A 59 0.08 -2.87 -5.35
C ILE A 59 0.21 -4.21 -4.63
N GLN A 60 -0.44 -5.26 -5.13
CA GLN A 60 -0.39 -6.59 -4.52
C GLN A 60 1.01 -7.21 -4.60
N GLU A 61 1.68 -7.10 -5.75
CA GLU A 61 3.06 -7.55 -5.92
C GLU A 61 4.02 -6.84 -4.97
N MET A 62 3.88 -5.52 -4.81
CA MET A 62 4.66 -4.75 -3.87
C MET A 62 4.39 -5.19 -2.42
N LEU A 63 3.13 -5.35 -2.00
CA LEU A 63 2.79 -5.82 -0.65
C LEU A 63 3.33 -7.24 -0.39
N GLN A 64 3.24 -8.14 -1.36
CA GLN A 64 3.80 -9.49 -1.27
C GLN A 64 5.32 -9.46 -1.10
N THR A 65 6.00 -8.57 -1.82
CA THR A 65 7.45 -8.37 -1.66
C THR A 65 7.79 -7.90 -0.25
N VAL A 66 7.04 -6.93 0.29
CA VAL A 66 7.24 -6.45 1.67
C VAL A 66 6.97 -7.56 2.70
N CYS A 67 5.90 -8.35 2.53
CA CYS A 67 5.62 -9.50 3.40
C CYS A 67 6.79 -10.48 3.40
N THR A 68 7.32 -10.81 2.22
CA THR A 68 8.46 -11.72 2.06
C THR A 68 9.70 -11.19 2.80
N GLN A 69 10.02 -9.90 2.66
CA GLN A 69 11.14 -9.27 3.36
C GLN A 69 10.98 -9.29 4.89
N LYS A 70 9.74 -9.27 5.38
CA LYS A 70 9.40 -9.34 6.81
C LYS A 70 9.27 -10.76 7.35
N GLY A 71 9.38 -11.79 6.49
CA GLY A 71 9.13 -13.18 6.89
C GLY A 71 7.66 -13.47 7.22
N VAL A 72 6.74 -12.67 6.65
CA VAL A 72 5.28 -12.83 6.82
C VAL A 72 4.73 -13.54 5.60
N GLU A 73 3.86 -14.54 5.80
CA GLU A 73 3.13 -15.18 4.72
C GLU A 73 2.03 -14.25 4.22
N TYR A 74 2.06 -13.90 2.93
CA TYR A 74 1.23 -12.86 2.34
C TYR A 74 -0.25 -13.23 2.30
N ASP A 75 -0.58 -14.47 1.95
CA ASP A 75 -1.98 -14.89 1.79
C ASP A 75 -2.71 -14.97 3.15
N GLU A 76 -2.04 -15.48 4.18
CA GLU A 76 -2.49 -15.51 5.57
C GLU A 76 -2.65 -14.10 6.13
N TRP A 77 -1.67 -13.23 5.90
CA TRP A 77 -1.75 -11.82 6.31
C TRP A 77 -2.94 -11.12 5.65
N LEU A 78 -3.09 -11.22 4.34
CA LEU A 78 -4.19 -10.61 3.60
C LEU A 78 -5.55 -11.20 4.02
N LYS A 79 -5.62 -12.52 4.23
CA LYS A 79 -6.82 -13.18 4.76
C LYS A 79 -7.18 -12.65 6.15
N GLY A 80 -6.17 -12.42 7.00
CA GLY A 80 -6.34 -11.80 8.31
C GLY A 80 -6.96 -10.40 8.22
N LEU A 81 -6.44 -9.54 7.35
CA LEU A 81 -6.99 -8.20 7.13
C LEU A 81 -8.44 -8.24 6.62
N LYS A 82 -8.76 -9.16 5.69
CA LYS A 82 -10.12 -9.34 5.18
C LYS A 82 -11.07 -9.81 6.28
N ALA A 83 -10.67 -10.79 7.10
CA ALA A 83 -11.47 -11.29 8.22
C ALA A 83 -11.77 -10.19 9.25
N LYS A 84 -10.78 -9.31 9.51
CA LYS A 84 -10.92 -8.14 10.38
C LYS A 84 -11.63 -6.95 9.72
N LYS A 85 -12.07 -7.06 8.46
CA LYS A 85 -12.69 -5.99 7.66
C LYS A 85 -11.81 -4.74 7.54
N GLN A 86 -10.48 -4.91 7.47
CA GLN A 86 -9.51 -3.83 7.32
C GLN A 86 -9.13 -3.57 5.86
N TRP A 87 -9.48 -4.46 4.94
CA TRP A 87 -9.10 -4.40 3.52
C TRP A 87 -10.30 -4.12 2.62
N HIS A 88 -10.35 -2.94 2.01
CA HIS A 88 -11.47 -2.46 1.19
C HIS A 88 -10.99 -2.13 -0.23
N VAL A 89 -11.61 -2.75 -1.25
CA VAL A 89 -11.23 -2.55 -2.66
C VAL A 89 -12.48 -2.26 -3.48
N GLU A 90 -12.49 -1.12 -4.15
CA GLU A 90 -13.53 -0.71 -5.09
C GLU A 90 -12.87 -0.22 -6.38
N VAL A 91 -12.60 -1.15 -7.31
CA VAL A 91 -11.94 -0.83 -8.58
C VAL A 91 -12.80 -1.24 -9.77
N TYR A 92 -12.69 -0.49 -10.87
CA TYR A 92 -13.47 -0.65 -12.09
C TYR A 92 -12.60 -0.81 -13.33
#